data_AF-A0A060C1R5-F1
#
_entry.id   AF-A0A060C1R5-F1
#
_cell.length_a   1.000
_cell.length_b   1.000
_cell.length_c   1.000
_cell.angle_alpha   90.00
_cell.angle_beta   90.00
_cell.angle_gamma   90.00
#
_symmetry.space_group_name_H-M   'P 1'
#
loop_
_entity.id
_entity.type
_entity.pdbx_description
1 polymer ?
#
loop_
_entity_poly.entity_id
_entity_poly.type
_entity_poly.pdbx_seq_one_letter_code
_entity_poly.pdbx_strand_id
1 'polypeptide(L)'
;NFDQEPFDRVIGDRGPVLALYGTVSDPKFPQFLSTLYQSSLSGKLRFVWRYTPQPHTQRELLSGYGVDLTLKRTDYIVIDDRELTGSEPQIVLKDDKLLDRPN
;
A
#
# COMPACT_ATOMS: atom_id res chain seq x y z
N ASN A 1 -3.28 -26.08 23.73
CA ASN A 1 -3.79 -26.28 22.36
C ASN A 1 -2.89 -25.47 21.44
N PHE A 2 -2.64 -25.91 20.21
CA PHE A 2 -1.92 -25.05 19.24
C PHE A 2 -2.96 -24.14 18.58
N ASP A 3 -2.82 -22.83 18.80
CA ASP A 3 -3.72 -21.83 18.21
C ASP A 3 -3.14 -21.42 16.85
N GLN A 4 -3.81 -21.88 15.80
CA GLN A 4 -3.40 -21.63 14.42
C GLN A 4 -3.87 -20.24 13.97
N GLU A 5 -2.93 -19.44 13.49
CA GLU A 5 -3.21 -18.11 12.96
C GLU A 5 -3.56 -18.15 11.46
N PRO A 6 -4.26 -17.14 10.91
CA PRO A 6 -4.63 -17.11 9.49
C PRO A 6 -3.46 -17.19 8.51
N PHE A 7 -2.27 -16.75 8.93
CA PHE A 7 -1.04 -16.77 8.13
C PHE A 7 -0.20 -18.04 8.34
N ASP A 8 -0.56 -18.90 9.29
CA ASP A 8 0.21 -20.11 9.56
C ASP A 8 0.05 -21.14 8.44
N ARG A 9 1.19 -21.66 7.98
CA ARG A 9 1.26 -22.77 7.02
C ARG A 9 1.78 -24.00 7.75
N VAL A 10 0.87 -24.93 8.04
CA VAL A 10 1.20 -26.19 8.73
C VAL A 10 1.79 -27.18 7.72
N ILE A 11 2.97 -27.72 8.05
CA ILE A 11 3.66 -28.74 7.27
C ILE A 11 3.67 -30.05 8.07
N GLY A 12 3.22 -31.13 7.43
CA GLY A 12 3.08 -32.46 8.00
C GLY A 12 1.67 -32.78 8.48
N ASP A 13 1.37 -34.07 8.63
CA ASP A 13 0.00 -34.55 8.86
C ASP A 13 -0.28 -34.97 10.32
N ARG A 14 0.76 -35.41 11.05
CA ARG A 14 0.62 -36.05 12.37
C ARG A 14 1.64 -35.53 13.38
N GLY A 15 1.26 -35.57 14.65
CA GLY A 15 2.14 -35.23 15.77
C GLY A 15 1.93 -33.81 16.34
N PRO A 16 2.73 -33.45 17.36
CA PRO A 16 2.70 -32.12 17.97
C PRO A 16 3.13 -31.05 16.98
N VAL A 17 2.62 -29.82 17.16
CA VAL A 17 2.98 -28.68 16.31
C VAL A 17 4.14 -27.91 16.94
N LEU A 18 5.16 -27.63 16.14
CA LEU A 18 6.31 -26.79 16.50
C LEU A 18 6.30 -25.50 15.66
N ALA A 19 6.49 -24.34 16.30
CA ALA A 19 6.61 -23.06 15.61
C ALA A 19 8.10 -22.69 15.45
N LEU A 20 8.57 -22.65 14.20
CA LEU A 20 9.90 -22.18 13.84
C LEU A 20 9.84 -20.68 13.56
N TYR A 21 10.59 -19.88 14.33
CA TYR A 21 10.81 -18.46 14.04
C TYR A 21 12.15 -18.29 13.34
N GLY A 22 12.15 -17.61 12.20
CA GLY A 22 13.40 -17.37 11.48
C GLY A 22 13.24 -16.57 10.21
N THR A 23 14.38 -16.21 9.63
CA THR A 23 14.47 -15.50 8.35
C THR A 23 15.37 -16.28 7.40
N VAL A 24 15.10 -16.20 6.10
CA VAL A 24 15.91 -16.89 5.07
C VAL A 24 17.34 -16.34 5.00
N SER A 25 17.56 -15.12 5.52
CA SER A 25 18.87 -14.47 5.57
C SER A 25 19.86 -15.12 6.54
N ASP A 26 19.39 -15.89 7.53
CA ASP A 26 20.27 -16.58 8.47
C ASP A 26 20.87 -17.85 7.83
N PRO A 27 22.21 -17.99 7.75
CA PRO A 27 22.85 -19.15 7.13
C PRO A 27 22.54 -20.48 7.82
N LYS A 28 22.12 -20.48 9.10
CA LYS A 28 21.75 -21.70 9.83
C LYS A 28 20.32 -22.13 9.54
N PHE A 29 19.46 -21.21 9.08
CA PHE A 29 18.05 -21.45 8.87
C PHE A 29 17.74 -22.64 7.94
N PRO A 30 18.41 -22.82 6.78
CA PRO A 30 18.16 -23.94 5.89
C PRO A 30 18.39 -25.31 6.56
N GLN A 31 19.40 -25.40 7.43
CA GLN A 31 19.70 -26.64 8.15
C GLN A 31 18.58 -27.00 9.13
N PHE A 32 18.13 -26.05 9.94
CA PHE A 32 17.00 -26.25 10.86
C PHE A 32 15.71 -26.62 10.11
N LEU A 33 15.40 -25.90 9.03
CA LEU A 33 14.21 -26.16 8.22
C LEU A 33 14.24 -27.58 7.62
N SER A 34 15.39 -28.01 7.08
CA SER A 34 15.57 -29.35 6.52
C SER A 34 15.34 -30.44 7.56
N THR A 35 15.91 -30.30 8.77
CA THR A 35 15.71 -31.28 9.86
C THR A 35 14.26 -31.38 10.30
N LEU A 36 13.55 -30.24 10.42
CA LEU A 36 12.13 -30.22 10.76
C LEU A 36 11.28 -30.83 9.64
N TYR A 37 11.62 -30.54 8.38
CA TYR A 37 10.94 -31.12 7.24
C TYR A 37 11.04 -32.65 7.22
N GLN A 38 12.24 -33.21 7.37
CA GLN A 38 12.43 -34.67 7.48
C GLN A 38 11.67 -35.27 8.67
N SER A 39 11.66 -34.55 9.81
CA SER A 39 10.89 -34.98 10.98
C SER A 39 9.38 -34.99 10.71
N SER A 40 8.86 -34.02 9.97
CA SER A 40 7.46 -33.98 9.56
C SER A 40 7.07 -35.06 8.56
N LEU A 41 7.96 -35.38 7.60
CA LEU A 41 7.75 -36.49 6.67
C LEU A 41 7.69 -37.83 7.39
N SER A 42 8.48 -38.00 8.45
CA SER A 42 8.42 -39.20 9.30
C SER A 42 7.21 -39.24 10.25
N GLY A 43 6.36 -38.21 10.25
CA GLY A 43 5.15 -38.13 11.07
C GLY A 43 5.41 -37.91 12.56
N LYS A 44 6.63 -37.52 12.94
CA LYS A 44 7.00 -37.27 14.34
C LYS A 44 6.47 -35.95 14.87
N LEU A 45 6.34 -34.95 13.99
CA LEU A 45 5.87 -33.61 14.31
C LEU A 45 5.21 -32.96 13.10
N ARG A 46 4.47 -31.90 13.35
CA ARG A 46 4.09 -30.89 12.36
C ARG A 46 4.82 -29.61 12.70
N PHE A 47 5.07 -28.76 11.72
CA PHE A 47 5.63 -27.45 12.02
C PHE A 47 5.01 -26.34 11.21
N VAL A 48 5.08 -25.13 11.76
CA VAL A 48 4.77 -23.87 11.09
C VAL A 48 6.02 -23.02 11.06
N TRP A 49 6.22 -22.27 9.99
CA TRP A 49 7.28 -21.26 9.93
C TRP A 49 6.66 -19.86 10.04
N ARG A 50 7.18 -19.07 10.99
CA ARG A 50 6.83 -17.67 11.22
C ARG A 50 8.06 -16.80 10.99
N TYR A 51 7.87 -15.66 10.31
CA TYR A 51 8.94 -14.72 10.03
C TYR A 51 9.34 -13.96 11.30
N THR A 52 10.65 -13.84 11.54
CA THR A 52 11.17 -12.93 12.57
C THR A 52 11.24 -11.51 11.99
N PRO A 53 10.75 -10.47 12.69
CA PRO A 53 10.85 -9.10 12.23
C PRO A 53 12.32 -8.72 12.00
N GLN A 54 12.65 -8.24 10.80
CA GLN A 54 13.94 -7.63 10.55
C GLN A 54 13.84 -6.13 10.82
N PRO A 55 14.87 -5.49 11.41
CA PRO A 55 14.90 -4.05 11.58
C PRO A 55 14.98 -3.39 10.20
N HIS A 56 13.83 -3.00 9.65
CA HIS A 56 13.76 -2.25 8.40
C HIS A 56 13.72 -0.75 8.71
N THR A 57 14.74 -0.03 8.23
CA THR A 57 14.85 1.42 8.44
C THR A 57 14.10 2.22 7.35
N GLN A 58 13.70 1.57 6.26
CA GLN A 58 13.09 2.23 5.10
C GLN A 58 11.57 1.98 5.04
N ARG A 59 10.81 3.04 4.73
CA ARG A 59 9.36 2.95 4.52
C ARG A 59 9.06 2.40 3.13
N GLU A 60 8.02 1.57 3.04
CA GLU A 60 7.52 1.04 1.77
C GLU A 60 6.54 2.04 1.14
N LEU A 61 6.70 2.29 -0.16
CA LEU A 61 5.77 3.10 -0.94
C LEU A 61 4.71 2.17 -1.53
N LEU A 62 3.45 2.38 -1.13
CA LEU A 62 2.33 1.58 -1.60
C LEU A 62 1.73 2.21 -2.86
N SER A 63 1.18 1.38 -3.74
CA SER A 63 0.39 1.79 -4.91
C SER A 63 -1.06 1.31 -4.75
N GLY A 64 -1.91 1.58 -5.74
CA GLY A 64 -3.33 1.18 -5.71
C GLY A 64 -4.28 2.24 -5.15
N TYR A 65 -3.80 3.48 -4.97
CA TYR A 65 -4.65 4.64 -4.71
C TYR A 65 -4.58 5.61 -5.89
N GLY A 66 -5.72 6.25 -6.18
CA GLY A 66 -5.78 7.39 -7.09
C GLY A 66 -5.75 8.69 -6.29
N VAL A 67 -5.07 9.70 -6.80
CA VAL A 67 -5.16 11.07 -6.28
C VAL A 67 -5.85 11.90 -7.34
N ASP A 68 -6.92 12.59 -6.95
CA ASP A 68 -7.58 13.58 -7.79
C ASP A 68 -7.25 14.99 -7.30
N LEU A 69 -7.01 15.89 -8.24
CA LEU A 69 -6.86 17.31 -7.97
C LEU A 69 -8.00 18.06 -8.64
N THR A 70 -9.14 18.08 -7.96
CA THR A 70 -10.31 18.82 -8.42
C THR A 70 -10.09 20.32 -8.21
N LEU A 71 -10.35 21.12 -9.25
CA LEU A 71 -10.27 22.57 -9.16
C LEU A 71 -11.41 23.12 -8.28
N LYS A 72 -11.06 23.84 -7.20
CA LYS A 72 -12.03 24.39 -6.24
C LYS A 72 -12.87 25.55 -6.79
N ARG A 73 -12.35 26.28 -7.79
CA ARG A 73 -13.06 27.37 -8.48
C ARG A 73 -12.70 27.33 -9.95
N THR A 74 -13.71 27.15 -10.80
CA THR A 74 -13.58 27.04 -12.26
C THR A 74 -13.88 28.36 -12.98
N ASP A 75 -14.03 29.45 -12.23
CA ASP A 75 -14.44 30.75 -12.79
C ASP A 75 -13.37 31.23 -13.78
N TYR A 76 -13.77 31.38 -15.04
CA TYR A 76 -12.89 31.73 -16.14
C TYR A 76 -12.55 33.23 -16.08
N ILE A 77 -11.27 33.56 -15.89
CA ILE A 77 -10.80 34.94 -15.98
C ILE A 77 -10.45 35.21 -17.44
N VAL A 78 -11.21 36.10 -18.09
CA VAL A 78 -10.88 36.61 -19.41
C VAL A 78 -10.02 37.86 -19.23
N ILE A 79 -8.75 37.77 -19.58
CA ILE A 79 -7.88 38.96 -19.68
C ILE A 79 -7.84 39.35 -21.16
N ASP A 80 -8.31 40.55 -21.49
CA ASP A 80 -8.20 41.13 -22.82
C ASP A 80 -6.85 41.84 -22.95
N ASP A 81 -5.91 41.25 -23.69
CA ASP A 81 -4.53 41.73 -23.87
C ASP A 81 -4.40 42.80 -24.98
N ARG A 82 -5.52 43.21 -25.59
CA ARG A 82 -5.54 44.19 -26.70
C ARG A 82 -5.34 45.64 -26.26
N GLU A 83 -5.36 45.93 -24.95
CA GLU A 83 -5.12 47.26 -24.36
C GLU A 83 -3.78 47.33 -23.59
N LEU A 84 -2.78 46.52 -23.96
CA LEU A 84 -1.43 46.60 -23.37
C LEU A 84 -0.59 47.76 -23.93
N THR A 85 -1.20 48.93 -24.06
CA THR A 85 -0.49 50.20 -24.21
C THR A 85 -0.79 51.10 -23.02
N GLY A 86 -0.21 50.76 -21.87
CA GLY A 86 0.00 51.69 -20.76
C GLY A 86 -1.18 51.92 -19.80
N SER A 87 -1.57 50.91 -19.03
CA SER A 87 -1.97 51.02 -17.61
C SER A 87 -2.37 49.63 -17.07
N GLU A 88 -2.32 49.45 -15.75
CA GLU A 88 -2.40 48.15 -15.05
C GLU A 88 -3.58 47.24 -15.49
N PRO A 89 -3.37 45.91 -15.50
CA PRO A 89 -4.37 44.96 -15.99
C PRO A 89 -5.66 45.00 -15.15
N GLN A 90 -6.78 45.31 -15.79
CA GLN A 90 -8.11 45.23 -15.17
C GLN A 90 -8.65 43.79 -15.25
N ILE A 91 -8.81 43.15 -14.09
CA ILE A 91 -9.41 41.81 -14.00
C ILE A 91 -10.94 41.97 -13.99
N VAL A 92 -11.61 41.55 -15.07
CA VAL A 92 -13.07 41.53 -15.16
C VAL A 92 -13.56 40.12 -14.85
N LEU A 93 -14.20 39.95 -13.69
CA LEU A 93 -14.95 38.74 -13.35
C LEU A 93 -16.34 38.85 -14.00
N LYS A 94 -16.63 38.03 -15.01
CA LYS A 94 -17.99 37.88 -15.53
C LYS A 94 -18.72 36.87 -14.67
N ASP A 95 -19.55 37.35 -13.75
CA ASP A 95 -20.54 36.51 -13.08
C ASP A 95 -21.56 36.03 -14.14
N ASP A 96 -21.68 34.72 -14.31
CA ASP A 96 -22.66 34.06 -15.17
C ASP A 96 -24.08 34.25 -14.59
N LYS A 97 -24.62 35.47 -14.68
CA LYS A 97 -26.06 35.70 -14.59
C LYS A 97 -26.68 35.46 -15.95
N LEU A 98 -27.19 34.25 -16.11
CA LEU A 98 -28.31 33.85 -16.95
C LEU A 98 -29.20 35.05 -17.30
N LEU A 99 -29.03 35.60 -18.51
CA LEU A 99 -30.01 36.51 -19.10
C LEU A 99 -31.16 35.65 -19.62
N ASP A 100 -32.18 35.49 -18.77
CA ASP A 100 -33.54 35.18 -19.20
C ASP A 100 -33.97 36.20 -20.28
N ARG A 101 -34.65 35.69 -21.32
CA ARG A 101 -35.33 36.45 -22.40
C ARG A 101 -36.46 37.33 -21.81
N PRO A 102 -37.24 38.18 -22.53
CA PRO A 102 -37.27 38.53 -23.97
C PRO A 102 -37.49 40.04 -24.28
N ASN A 103 -37.34 40.43 -25.56
CA ASN A 103 -38.37 41.04 -26.43
C ASN A 103 -37.77 41.33 -27.82
#